data_AF-A0A4Z1CSY7-F1
#
_entry.id   AF-A0A4Z1CSY7-F1
#
_cell.length_a   1.000
_cell.length_b   1.000
_cell.length_c   1.000
_cell.angle_alpha   90.00
_cell.angle_beta   90.00
_cell.angle_gamma   90.00
#
_symmetry.space_group_name_H-M   'P 1'
#
loop_
_entity.id
_entity.type
_entity.pdbx_description
1 polymer ?
#
loop_
_entity_poly.entity_id
_entity_poly.type
_entity_poly.pdbx_seq_one_letter_code
_entity_poly.pdbx_strand_id
1 'polypeptide(L)'
;MSPDDAKAKLSFWKQHAEGYANFAQANNGYLTRSEDWYNDYCLSPYLTFASTDYLSKRFIDHFHNNMRLDSLGRICPRLEFADDHGIFGPLFAHLWLEYQSRGGIPQKTISDATYEVGKYFLNGEPTGTSLFKRHPETLQNVIVKFGKRDHLEQMITHGEVRLTPSSFYSRGSLLKAMRDMESAREFHIPAFENVLRGESSIKFRGLTGQIQDGFVKLVMECPNYVLWCACRDIDRRLPDDFNADAALIVRHPDQFAERFIKAVETVWQSGKTWFGPVTYYDPCSRAHLQTRPELIKHFSFAYQREWRICFFPSENDIPEEPFSIEIGDLRVIAQLVKLPQ
;
A
#
# COMPACT_ATOMS: atom_id res chain seq x y z
N MET A 1 -4.33 -28.35 6.63
CA MET A 1 -4.98 -28.45 7.95
C MET A 1 -6.14 -29.42 7.81
N SER A 2 -6.28 -30.40 8.69
CA SER A 2 -7.46 -31.28 8.64
C SER A 2 -8.71 -30.55 9.14
N PRO A 3 -9.93 -31.01 8.81
CA PRO A 3 -11.17 -30.43 9.36
C PRO A 3 -11.23 -30.44 10.90
N ASP A 4 -10.63 -31.45 11.54
CA ASP A 4 -10.62 -31.56 13.00
C ASP A 4 -9.64 -30.59 13.65
N ASP A 5 -8.45 -30.40 13.05
CA ASP A 5 -7.51 -29.35 13.48
C ASP A 5 -8.16 -27.97 13.39
N ALA A 6 -8.94 -27.75 12.33
CA ALA A 6 -9.63 -26.48 12.10
C ALA A 6 -10.72 -26.21 13.14
N LYS A 7 -11.50 -27.25 13.51
CA LYS A 7 -12.48 -27.16 14.58
C LYS A 7 -11.82 -26.88 15.93
N ALA A 8 -10.74 -27.59 16.24
CA ALA A 8 -9.99 -27.38 17.48
C ALA A 8 -9.45 -25.96 17.56
N LYS A 9 -8.85 -25.45 16.47
CA LYS A 9 -8.36 -24.08 16.39
C LYS A 9 -9.47 -23.04 16.48
N LEU A 10 -10.66 -23.30 15.94
CA LEU A 10 -11.81 -22.42 16.14
C LEU A 10 -12.27 -22.39 17.60
N SER A 11 -12.36 -23.56 18.24
CA SER A 11 -12.72 -23.64 19.66
C SER A 11 -11.72 -22.85 20.51
N PHE A 12 -10.43 -22.93 20.17
CA PHE A 12 -9.38 -22.11 20.78
C PHE A 12 -9.67 -20.60 20.63
N TRP A 13 -10.00 -20.11 19.43
CA TRP A 13 -10.31 -18.70 19.21
C TRP A 13 -11.58 -18.25 19.93
N LYS A 14 -12.64 -19.08 19.93
CA LYS A 14 -13.88 -18.80 20.67
C LYS A 14 -13.62 -18.65 22.17
N GLN A 15 -12.84 -19.55 22.75
CA GLN A 15 -12.47 -19.48 24.17
C GLN A 15 -11.70 -18.19 24.49
N HIS A 16 -10.83 -17.73 23.58
CA HIS A 16 -10.13 -16.45 23.75
C HIS A 16 -11.08 -15.25 23.65
N ALA A 17 -12.01 -15.25 22.70
CA ALA A 17 -13.04 -14.22 22.59
C ALA A 17 -13.91 -14.13 23.86
N GLU A 18 -14.32 -15.29 24.41
CA GLU A 18 -15.02 -15.35 25.70
C GLU A 18 -14.16 -14.79 26.84
N GLY A 19 -12.85 -15.09 26.83
CA GLY A 19 -11.89 -14.49 27.76
C GLY A 19 -11.86 -12.97 27.71
N TYR A 20 -11.80 -12.38 26.51
CA TYR A 20 -11.86 -10.93 26.33
C TYR A 20 -13.22 -10.35 26.76
N ALA A 21 -14.34 -11.02 26.46
CA ALA A 21 -15.65 -10.58 26.92
C ALA A 21 -15.77 -10.55 28.45
N ASN A 22 -15.27 -11.60 29.12
CA ASN A 22 -15.23 -11.66 30.59
C ASN A 22 -14.31 -10.59 31.18
N PHE A 23 -13.14 -10.37 30.58
CA PHE A 23 -12.21 -9.33 31.00
C PHE A 23 -12.81 -7.93 30.82
N ALA A 24 -13.49 -7.66 29.70
CA ALA A 24 -14.20 -6.41 29.48
C ALA A 24 -15.29 -6.22 30.55
N GLN A 25 -16.09 -7.24 30.84
CA GLN A 25 -17.12 -7.18 31.89
C GLN A 25 -16.53 -6.85 33.27
N ALA A 26 -15.39 -7.46 33.63
CA ALA A 26 -14.68 -7.18 34.87
C ALA A 26 -14.10 -5.75 34.93
N ASN A 27 -13.86 -5.13 33.76
CA ASN A 27 -13.29 -3.79 33.61
C ASN A 27 -14.32 -2.76 33.13
N ASN A 28 -15.58 -2.85 33.58
CA ASN A 28 -16.66 -1.89 33.24
C ASN A 28 -16.90 -1.73 31.72
N GLY A 29 -16.75 -2.82 30.96
CA GLY A 29 -16.91 -2.85 29.50
C GLY A 29 -15.69 -2.36 28.72
N TYR A 30 -14.54 -2.14 29.39
CA TYR A 30 -13.34 -1.59 28.75
C TYR A 30 -12.36 -2.69 28.34
N LEU A 31 -11.86 -2.58 27.10
CA LEU A 31 -10.65 -3.25 26.61
C LEU A 31 -9.64 -2.18 26.20
N THR A 32 -8.35 -2.45 26.41
CA THR A 32 -7.31 -1.65 25.75
C THR A 32 -7.41 -1.80 24.24
N ARG A 33 -6.88 -0.83 23.51
CA ARG A 33 -6.93 -0.84 22.03
C ARG A 33 -6.35 -2.12 21.41
N SER A 34 -5.28 -2.66 21.98
CA SER A 34 -4.70 -3.92 21.49
C SER A 34 -5.56 -5.14 21.81
N GLU A 35 -6.20 -5.17 22.99
CA GLU A 35 -7.11 -6.27 23.36
C GLU A 35 -8.36 -6.27 22.48
N ASP A 36 -8.87 -5.11 22.11
CA ASP A 36 -9.98 -4.97 21.18
C ASP A 36 -9.63 -5.59 19.81
N TRP A 37 -8.45 -5.27 19.26
CA TRP A 37 -7.97 -5.90 18.02
C TRP A 37 -7.77 -7.40 18.15
N TYR A 38 -7.28 -7.87 19.30
CA TYR A 38 -7.13 -9.31 19.52
C TYR A 38 -8.48 -10.01 19.59
N ASN A 39 -9.46 -9.38 20.25
CA ASN A 39 -10.82 -9.86 20.31
C ASN A 39 -11.48 -9.91 18.93
N ASP A 40 -11.31 -8.86 18.12
CA ASP A 40 -11.80 -8.80 16.73
C ASP A 40 -11.31 -10.00 15.91
N TYR A 41 -10.03 -10.34 16.01
CA TYR A 41 -9.50 -11.53 15.35
C TYR A 41 -10.10 -12.83 15.90
N CYS A 42 -10.23 -12.95 17.22
CA CYS A 42 -10.78 -14.15 17.84
C CYS A 42 -12.25 -14.39 17.45
N LEU A 43 -13.03 -13.33 17.28
CA LEU A 43 -14.41 -13.38 16.81
C LEU A 43 -14.51 -13.79 15.33
N SER A 44 -13.52 -13.41 14.51
CA SER A 44 -13.49 -13.72 13.08
C SER A 44 -12.07 -14.06 12.61
N PRO A 45 -11.57 -15.30 12.87
CA PRO A 45 -10.18 -15.66 12.65
C PRO A 45 -9.89 -16.00 11.17
N TYR A 46 -10.05 -15.01 10.31
CA TYR A 46 -10.10 -15.13 8.85
C TYR A 46 -8.79 -15.61 8.21
N LEU A 47 -7.67 -15.62 8.94
CA LEU A 47 -6.37 -16.12 8.47
C LEU A 47 -6.11 -17.58 8.86
N THR A 48 -7.03 -18.25 9.58
CA THR A 48 -6.85 -19.61 10.11
C THR A 48 -6.40 -20.63 9.06
N PHE A 49 -6.95 -20.53 7.85
CA PHE A 49 -6.69 -21.46 6.75
C PHE A 49 -5.66 -20.96 5.75
N ALA A 50 -5.16 -19.74 5.93
CA ALA A 50 -4.17 -19.16 5.05
C ALA A 50 -2.89 -20.02 5.01
N SER A 51 -2.30 -20.15 3.82
CA SER A 51 -1.02 -20.82 3.65
C SER A 51 0.11 -20.03 4.34
N THR A 52 1.17 -20.74 4.74
CA THR A 52 2.35 -20.12 5.36
C THR A 52 3.01 -19.11 4.44
N ASP A 53 2.99 -19.35 3.13
CA ASP A 53 3.53 -18.42 2.13
C ASP A 53 2.73 -17.12 2.07
N TYR A 54 1.39 -17.22 2.08
CA TYR A 54 0.52 -16.04 2.13
C TYR A 54 0.76 -15.22 3.41
N LEU A 55 0.78 -15.88 4.56
CA LEU A 55 1.06 -15.20 5.84
C LEU A 55 2.44 -14.55 5.85
N SER A 56 3.45 -15.22 5.27
CA SER A 56 4.83 -14.71 5.22
C SER A 56 4.93 -13.47 4.35
N LYS A 57 4.32 -13.49 3.16
CA LYS A 57 4.25 -12.31 2.30
C LYS A 57 3.55 -11.16 3.01
N ARG A 58 2.39 -11.44 3.61
CA ARG A 58 1.62 -10.45 4.38
C ARG A 58 2.41 -9.86 5.55
N PHE A 59 3.20 -10.69 6.23
CA PHE A 59 4.08 -10.25 7.31
C PHE A 59 5.15 -9.29 6.82
N ILE A 60 5.84 -9.64 5.73
CA ILE A 60 6.86 -8.80 5.11
C ILE A 60 6.25 -7.45 4.68
N ASP A 61 5.08 -7.48 4.05
CA ASP A 61 4.36 -6.27 3.63
C ASP A 61 4.02 -5.37 4.84
N HIS A 62 3.47 -5.94 5.93
CA HIS A 62 3.22 -5.18 7.15
C HIS A 62 4.50 -4.66 7.80
N PHE A 63 5.55 -5.47 7.86
CA PHE A 63 6.84 -5.08 8.43
C PHE A 63 7.38 -3.86 7.66
N HIS A 64 7.41 -3.90 6.33
CA HIS A 64 7.88 -2.77 5.51
C HIS A 64 7.04 -1.51 5.68
N ASN A 65 5.72 -1.65 5.77
CA ASN A 65 4.80 -0.54 6.00
C ASN A 65 5.00 0.13 7.35
N ASN A 66 5.39 -0.61 8.39
CA ASN A 66 5.57 -0.09 9.74
C ASN A 66 6.98 0.44 10.02
N MET A 67 7.93 0.29 9.10
CA MET A 67 9.27 0.86 9.24
C MET A 67 9.45 2.10 8.36
N ARG A 68 10.40 2.95 8.70
CA ARG A 68 10.95 4.03 7.87
C ARG A 68 12.42 4.27 8.23
N LEU A 69 13.09 5.11 7.45
CA LEU A 69 14.41 5.65 7.81
C LEU A 69 14.23 7.07 8.35
N ASP A 70 14.85 7.34 9.51
CA ASP A 70 14.86 8.69 10.08
C ASP A 70 15.90 9.59 9.41
N SER A 71 15.95 10.86 9.82
CA SER A 71 16.94 11.86 9.37
C SER A 71 18.40 11.50 9.60
N LEU A 72 18.70 10.51 10.44
CA LEU A 72 20.04 9.96 10.66
C LEU A 72 20.26 8.62 9.92
N GLY A 73 19.32 8.21 9.07
CA GLY A 73 19.36 6.95 8.36
C GLY A 73 19.10 5.74 9.24
N ARG A 74 18.57 5.90 10.46
CA ARG A 74 18.26 4.80 11.35
C ARG A 74 16.90 4.22 11.02
N ILE A 75 16.80 2.90 11.13
CA ILE A 75 15.54 2.18 11.05
C ILE A 75 14.69 2.56 12.26
N CYS A 76 13.50 3.10 12.03
CA CYS A 76 12.57 3.48 13.10
C CYS A 76 11.13 3.08 12.73
N PRO A 77 10.26 2.88 13.74
CA PRO A 77 8.84 2.63 13.49
C PRO A 77 8.16 3.87 12.92
N ARG A 78 7.15 3.63 12.09
CA ARG A 78 6.34 4.66 11.45
C ARG A 78 5.16 5.01 12.34
N LEU A 79 5.36 5.99 13.22
CA LEU A 79 4.36 6.38 14.23
C LEU A 79 3.07 6.92 13.61
N GLU A 80 3.17 7.55 12.45
CA GLU A 80 2.05 8.14 11.70
C GLU A 80 1.18 7.12 10.94
N PHE A 81 1.60 5.85 10.85
CA PHE A 81 0.79 4.76 10.28
C PHE A 81 -0.18 4.14 11.30
N ALA A 82 -0.04 4.52 12.57
CA ALA A 82 -1.14 4.45 13.52
C ALA A 82 -2.11 5.60 13.22
N ASP A 83 -2.70 5.63 12.02
CA ASP A 83 -3.52 6.76 11.56
C ASP A 83 -4.96 6.73 12.08
N ASP A 84 -5.69 7.81 11.79
CA ASP A 84 -7.06 8.13 12.18
C ASP A 84 -8.14 7.15 11.64
N HIS A 85 -7.74 6.16 10.83
CA HIS A 85 -8.57 5.01 10.40
C HIS A 85 -8.04 3.66 10.91
N GLY A 86 -6.78 3.61 11.36
CA GLY A 86 -6.29 2.62 12.30
C GLY A 86 -6.22 1.18 11.78
N ILE A 87 -6.09 0.93 10.48
CA ILE A 87 -6.18 -0.44 9.94
C ILE A 87 -4.90 -1.28 10.16
N PHE A 88 -3.70 -0.69 10.15
CA PHE A 88 -2.47 -1.49 10.16
C PHE A 88 -2.15 -2.13 11.52
N GLY A 89 -2.49 -1.45 12.61
CA GLY A 89 -2.38 -1.99 13.97
C GLY A 89 -3.18 -3.29 14.16
N PRO A 90 -4.51 -3.28 13.94
CA PRO A 90 -5.33 -4.49 13.95
C PRO A 90 -4.80 -5.57 13.01
N LEU A 91 -4.48 -5.23 11.76
CA LEU A 91 -4.02 -6.24 10.80
C LEU A 91 -2.69 -6.90 11.21
N PHE A 92 -1.77 -6.14 11.82
CA PHE A 92 -0.54 -6.70 12.38
C PHE A 92 -0.82 -7.54 13.63
N ALA A 93 -1.71 -7.10 14.51
CA ALA A 93 -2.15 -7.84 15.69
C ALA A 93 -2.82 -9.18 15.32
N HIS A 94 -3.69 -9.18 14.31
CA HIS A 94 -4.33 -10.38 13.77
C HIS A 94 -3.31 -11.38 13.24
N LEU A 95 -2.33 -10.88 12.47
CA LEU A 95 -1.26 -11.69 11.91
C LEU A 95 -0.35 -12.27 13.01
N TRP A 96 -0.05 -11.47 14.02
CA TRP A 96 0.71 -11.91 15.20
C TRP A 96 -0.01 -13.05 15.92
N LEU A 97 -1.30 -12.90 16.24
CA LEU A 97 -2.09 -13.95 16.87
C LEU A 97 -2.12 -15.22 16.02
N GLU A 98 -2.34 -15.08 14.71
CA GLU A 98 -2.36 -16.22 13.81
C GLU A 98 -1.01 -16.97 13.84
N TYR A 99 0.12 -16.28 13.84
CA TYR A 99 1.43 -16.91 14.00
C TYR A 99 1.65 -17.54 15.38
N GLN A 100 1.22 -16.89 16.46
CA GLN A 100 1.31 -17.47 17.81
C GLN A 100 0.59 -18.82 17.88
N SER A 101 -0.61 -18.93 17.27
CA SER A 101 -1.34 -20.20 17.17
C SER A 101 -0.63 -21.28 16.34
N ARG A 102 0.37 -20.91 15.54
CA ARG A 102 1.19 -21.80 14.69
C ARG A 102 2.57 -22.08 15.29
N GLY A 103 2.83 -21.68 16.53
CA GLY A 103 4.13 -21.86 17.18
C GLY A 103 5.13 -20.73 16.91
N GLY A 104 4.66 -19.58 16.41
CA GLY A 104 5.46 -18.38 16.18
C GLY A 104 5.70 -18.07 14.69
N ILE A 105 6.42 -16.97 14.46
CA ILE A 105 6.78 -16.51 13.11
C ILE A 105 7.99 -17.33 12.63
N PRO A 106 7.94 -17.93 11.42
CA PRO A 106 9.08 -18.67 10.88
C PRO A 106 10.34 -17.80 10.78
N GLN A 107 11.50 -18.36 11.17
CA GLN A 107 12.78 -17.65 11.10
C GLN A 107 13.10 -17.11 9.70
N LYS A 108 12.74 -17.87 8.66
CA LYS A 108 12.90 -17.44 7.27
C LYS A 108 12.12 -16.16 6.98
N THR A 109 10.87 -16.06 7.44
CA THR A 109 10.02 -14.88 7.25
C THR A 109 10.63 -13.64 7.90
N ILE A 110 11.19 -13.79 9.12
CA ILE A 110 11.91 -12.72 9.81
C ILE A 110 13.18 -12.32 9.04
N SER A 111 13.94 -13.33 8.58
CA SER A 111 15.15 -13.11 7.77
C SER A 111 14.84 -12.37 6.47
N ASP A 112 13.78 -12.74 5.76
CA ASP A 112 13.36 -12.11 4.52
C ASP A 112 12.93 -10.65 4.76
N ALA A 113 12.14 -10.40 5.82
CA ALA A 113 11.69 -9.06 6.19
C ALA A 113 12.85 -8.13 6.59
N THR A 114 13.81 -8.64 7.37
CA THR A 114 14.99 -7.88 7.79
C THR A 114 15.98 -7.67 6.65
N TYR A 115 16.14 -8.64 5.74
CA TYR A 115 17.00 -8.54 4.57
C TYR A 115 16.58 -7.38 3.65
N GLU A 116 15.29 -7.25 3.37
CA GLU A 116 14.78 -6.18 2.51
C GLU A 116 15.06 -4.79 3.07
N VAL A 117 14.96 -4.59 4.40
CA VAL A 117 15.35 -3.34 5.05
C VAL A 117 16.88 -3.17 5.08
N GLY A 118 17.63 -4.26 5.23
CA GLY A 118 19.10 -4.25 5.19
C GLY A 118 19.67 -3.77 3.84
N LYS A 119 18.93 -3.91 2.74
CA LYS A 119 19.37 -3.49 1.40
C LYS A 119 19.73 -2.01 1.31
N TYR A 120 19.06 -1.15 2.07
CA TYR A 120 19.34 0.29 2.09
C TYR A 120 20.75 0.65 2.57
N PHE A 121 21.42 -0.27 3.27
CA PHE A 121 22.72 -0.05 3.89
C PHE A 121 23.88 -0.76 3.18
N LEU A 122 23.60 -1.56 2.14
CA LEU A 122 24.62 -2.35 1.45
C LEU A 122 25.72 -1.49 0.81
N ASN A 123 25.37 -0.26 0.41
CA ASN A 123 26.28 0.69 -0.23
C ASN A 123 26.68 1.85 0.69
N GLY A 124 26.50 1.71 2.01
CA GLY A 124 26.81 2.75 3.00
C GLY A 124 25.58 3.54 3.45
N GLU A 125 25.70 4.87 3.49
CA GLU A 125 24.59 5.77 3.87
C GLU A 125 23.44 5.63 2.85
N PRO A 126 22.19 5.40 3.29
CA PRO A 126 21.04 5.34 2.38
C PRO A 126 20.90 6.63 1.56
N THR A 127 20.53 6.50 0.28
CA THR A 127 20.51 7.61 -0.68
C THR A 127 19.63 8.76 -0.20
N GLY A 128 18.47 8.43 0.40
CA GLY A 128 17.56 9.45 0.91
C GLY A 128 18.10 10.21 2.12
N THR A 129 18.98 9.61 2.93
CA THR A 129 19.62 10.32 4.05
C THR A 129 20.51 11.44 3.53
N SER A 130 21.35 11.15 2.53
CA SER A 130 22.20 12.15 1.89
C SER A 130 21.38 13.21 1.15
N LEU A 131 20.36 12.78 0.39
CA LEU A 131 19.48 13.65 -0.41
C LEU A 131 18.73 14.66 0.47
N PHE A 132 18.27 14.25 1.65
CA PHE A 132 17.44 15.06 2.56
C PHE A 132 18.17 15.48 3.84
N LYS A 133 19.50 15.52 3.84
CA LYS A 133 20.33 15.86 5.01
C LYS A 133 19.96 17.20 5.68
N ARG A 134 19.49 18.17 4.90
CA ARG A 134 19.09 19.52 5.37
C ARG A 134 17.57 19.71 5.49
N HIS A 135 16.80 18.64 5.37
CA HIS A 135 15.35 18.66 5.47
C HIS A 135 14.89 18.06 6.81
N PRO A 136 13.73 18.49 7.33
CA PRO A 136 13.17 17.92 8.54
C PRO A 136 12.80 16.43 8.37
N GLU A 137 12.33 15.81 9.45
CA GLU A 137 11.88 14.43 9.44
C GLU A 137 10.68 14.24 8.50
N THR A 138 9.75 15.19 8.52
CA THR A 138 8.53 15.21 7.71
C THR A 138 8.27 16.62 7.18
N LEU A 139 7.58 16.69 6.05
CA LEU A 139 7.04 17.89 5.43
C LEU A 139 5.52 17.78 5.41
N GLN A 140 4.85 18.88 5.75
CA GLN A 140 3.40 18.96 5.71
C GLN A 140 2.94 19.67 4.44
N ASN A 141 1.79 19.25 3.91
CA ASN A 141 1.12 19.88 2.77
C ASN A 141 1.99 19.94 1.50
N VAL A 142 2.82 18.91 1.28
CA VAL A 142 3.64 18.77 0.08
C VAL A 142 3.33 17.46 -0.63
N ILE A 143 3.80 17.36 -1.88
CA ILE A 143 4.03 16.09 -2.54
C ILE A 143 5.46 16.03 -3.05
N VAL A 144 6.06 14.85 -3.06
CA VAL A 144 7.46 14.61 -3.40
C VAL A 144 7.55 13.59 -4.52
N LYS A 145 8.08 14.01 -5.68
CA LYS A 145 8.37 13.11 -6.80
C LYS A 145 9.83 12.69 -6.75
N PHE A 146 10.09 11.40 -6.59
CA PHE A 146 11.42 10.81 -6.72
C PHE A 146 11.69 10.44 -8.18
N GLY A 147 12.90 10.68 -8.67
CA GLY A 147 13.28 10.33 -10.03
C GLY A 147 14.72 10.66 -10.36
N LYS A 148 15.07 10.49 -11.65
CA LYS A 148 16.37 10.92 -12.18
C LYS A 148 16.41 12.44 -12.33
N ARG A 149 17.56 13.02 -12.00
CA ARG A 149 17.87 14.44 -12.03
C ARG A 149 17.45 15.07 -13.35
N ASP A 150 17.90 14.51 -14.47
CA ASP A 150 17.65 15.08 -15.80
C ASP A 150 16.15 15.23 -16.08
N HIS A 151 15.35 14.21 -15.73
CA HIS A 151 13.89 14.27 -15.89
C HIS A 151 13.25 15.30 -14.96
N LEU A 152 13.69 15.39 -13.70
CA LEU A 152 13.14 16.35 -12.75
C LEU A 152 13.59 17.80 -13.05
N GLU A 153 14.72 18.00 -13.72
CA GLU A 153 15.17 19.29 -14.22
C GLU A 153 14.30 19.79 -15.38
N GLN A 154 13.93 18.91 -16.31
CA GLN A 154 12.95 19.23 -17.35
C GLN A 154 11.58 19.54 -16.74
N MET A 155 11.15 18.72 -15.76
CA MET A 155 9.89 18.92 -15.07
C MET A 155 9.82 20.26 -14.33
N ILE A 156 10.85 20.64 -13.59
CA ILE A 156 10.81 21.91 -12.83
C ILE A 156 10.91 23.14 -13.73
N THR A 157 11.70 23.07 -14.80
CA THR A 157 12.04 24.24 -15.65
C THR A 157 11.00 24.47 -16.73
N HIS A 158 10.56 23.40 -17.39
CA HIS A 158 9.65 23.46 -18.53
C HIS A 158 8.24 22.97 -18.19
N GLY A 159 8.05 22.35 -17.02
CA GLY A 159 6.78 21.71 -16.69
C GLY A 159 6.57 20.42 -17.46
N GLU A 160 7.62 19.76 -17.94
CA GLU A 160 7.49 18.50 -18.65
C GLU A 160 7.08 17.38 -17.66
N VAL A 161 5.83 16.93 -17.75
CA VAL A 161 5.28 15.89 -16.88
C VAL A 161 4.96 14.65 -17.70
N ARG A 162 5.59 13.53 -17.32
CA ARG A 162 5.34 12.22 -17.92
C ARG A 162 4.08 11.58 -17.32
N LEU A 163 3.09 11.31 -18.16
CA LEU A 163 1.90 10.51 -17.86
C LEU A 163 2.16 9.06 -18.25
N THR A 164 1.68 8.16 -17.42
CA THR A 164 1.87 6.72 -17.62
C THR A 164 0.50 6.04 -17.66
N PRO A 165 0.21 5.20 -18.67
CA PRO A 165 -0.97 4.34 -18.67
C PRO A 165 -0.93 3.34 -17.50
N SER A 166 -2.06 3.05 -16.88
CA SER A 166 -2.14 2.10 -15.77
C SER A 166 -1.63 0.70 -16.17
N SER A 167 -1.92 0.26 -17.40
CA SER A 167 -1.44 -1.03 -17.94
C SER A 167 0.09 -1.15 -17.98
N PHE A 168 0.83 -0.04 -18.09
CA PHE A 168 2.29 -0.02 -18.14
C PHE A 168 2.94 -0.55 -16.85
N TYR A 169 2.29 -0.36 -15.69
CA TYR A 169 2.85 -0.73 -14.38
C TYR A 169 2.92 -2.24 -14.15
N SER A 170 2.25 -3.04 -14.98
CA SER A 170 2.33 -4.50 -14.95
C SER A 170 3.63 -5.07 -15.57
N ARG A 171 4.43 -4.24 -16.25
CA ARG A 171 5.61 -4.70 -17.01
C ARG A 171 6.72 -5.22 -16.09
N GLY A 172 7.28 -6.37 -16.45
CA GLY A 172 8.35 -7.04 -15.70
C GLY A 172 9.70 -6.32 -15.69
N SER A 173 9.89 -5.30 -16.54
CA SER A 173 11.10 -4.45 -16.55
C SER A 173 11.12 -3.40 -15.44
N LEU A 174 9.99 -3.16 -14.78
CA LEU A 174 9.89 -2.17 -13.72
C LEU A 174 10.47 -2.67 -12.40
N LEU A 175 11.00 -1.73 -11.62
CA LEU A 175 11.44 -1.93 -10.24
C LEU A 175 10.29 -2.48 -9.39
N LYS A 176 10.61 -3.29 -8.37
CA LYS A 176 9.61 -3.89 -7.47
C LYS A 176 8.68 -2.84 -6.86
N ALA A 177 9.20 -1.67 -6.47
CA ALA A 177 8.42 -0.56 -5.91
C ALA A 177 7.46 0.09 -6.93
N MET A 178 7.71 -0.06 -8.23
CA MET A 178 6.88 0.48 -9.31
C MET A 178 5.94 -0.57 -9.92
N ARG A 179 6.29 -1.86 -9.82
CA ARG A 179 5.52 -2.94 -10.43
C ARG A 179 4.24 -3.17 -9.64
N ASP A 180 3.12 -2.81 -10.24
CA ASP A 180 1.80 -2.96 -9.65
C ASP A 180 0.81 -3.42 -10.72
N MET A 181 -0.19 -4.21 -10.31
CA MET A 181 -1.29 -4.59 -11.16
C MET A 181 -2.36 -3.50 -11.12
N GLU A 182 -2.06 -2.31 -11.65
CA GLU A 182 -3.00 -1.18 -11.64
C GLU A 182 -4.33 -1.53 -12.35
N SER A 183 -4.29 -2.48 -13.30
CA SER A 183 -5.46 -2.98 -14.04
C SER A 183 -6.38 -3.91 -13.25
N ALA A 184 -6.03 -4.33 -12.02
CA ALA A 184 -6.86 -5.25 -11.25
C ALA A 184 -6.71 -5.06 -9.73
N ARG A 185 -7.75 -5.41 -8.97
CA ARG A 185 -7.70 -5.48 -7.50
C ARG A 185 -8.12 -6.87 -7.06
N GLU A 186 -7.20 -7.61 -6.45
CA GLU A 186 -7.47 -8.94 -5.91
C GLU A 186 -7.93 -8.81 -4.45
N PHE A 187 -9.08 -9.41 -4.14
CA PHE A 187 -9.64 -9.56 -2.81
C PHE A 187 -9.71 -11.04 -2.42
N HIS A 188 -9.49 -11.33 -1.15
CA HIS A 188 -9.49 -12.66 -0.55
C HIS A 188 -10.68 -12.76 0.39
N ILE A 189 -11.83 -13.19 -0.15
CA ILE A 189 -13.06 -13.35 0.63
C ILE A 189 -12.87 -14.54 1.56
N PRO A 190 -12.86 -14.34 2.90
CA PRO A 190 -12.71 -15.45 3.82
C PRO A 190 -13.90 -16.42 3.67
N ALA A 191 -13.59 -17.70 3.45
CA ALA A 191 -14.55 -18.78 3.28
C ALA A 191 -14.52 -19.74 4.48
N PHE A 192 -14.16 -19.21 5.65
CA PHE A 192 -13.90 -19.97 6.86
C PHE A 192 -15.06 -20.91 7.24
N GLU A 193 -16.29 -20.39 7.31
CA GLU A 193 -17.47 -21.20 7.65
C GLU A 193 -17.76 -22.28 6.61
N ASN A 194 -17.54 -21.98 5.33
CA ASN A 194 -17.76 -22.92 4.23
C ASN A 194 -16.79 -24.11 4.33
N VAL A 195 -15.50 -23.84 4.60
CA VAL A 195 -14.50 -24.90 4.80
C VAL A 195 -14.89 -25.81 5.97
N LEU A 196 -15.41 -25.25 7.07
CA LEU A 196 -15.86 -26.05 8.22
C LEU A 196 -17.06 -26.94 7.92
N ARG A 197 -17.91 -26.54 6.96
CA ARG A 197 -19.02 -27.37 6.44
C ARG A 197 -18.56 -28.38 5.39
N GLY A 198 -17.27 -28.44 5.07
CA GLY A 198 -16.71 -29.31 4.03
C GLY A 198 -17.02 -28.83 2.61
N GLU A 199 -17.41 -27.56 2.45
CA GLU A 199 -17.63 -26.97 1.14
C GLU A 199 -16.30 -26.62 0.48
N SER A 200 -16.21 -26.83 -0.83
CA SER A 200 -15.05 -26.48 -1.66
C SER A 200 -15.25 -25.21 -2.49
N SER A 201 -16.45 -24.63 -2.47
CA SER A 201 -16.79 -23.44 -3.23
C SER A 201 -17.83 -22.59 -2.52
N ILE A 202 -17.85 -21.29 -2.81
CA ILE A 202 -18.89 -20.37 -2.32
C ILE A 202 -19.57 -19.70 -3.50
N LYS A 203 -20.88 -19.41 -3.35
CA LYS A 203 -21.58 -18.47 -4.23
C LYS A 203 -21.48 -17.07 -3.62
N PHE A 204 -20.83 -16.16 -4.32
CA PHE A 204 -20.69 -14.76 -3.91
C PHE A 204 -21.11 -13.85 -5.06
N ARG A 205 -22.10 -12.97 -4.83
CA ARG A 205 -22.66 -12.05 -5.84
C ARG A 205 -23.02 -12.74 -7.17
N GLY A 206 -23.57 -13.95 -7.10
CA GLY A 206 -23.97 -14.73 -8.29
C GLY A 206 -22.83 -15.49 -8.98
N LEU A 207 -21.57 -15.33 -8.54
CA LEU A 207 -20.43 -16.08 -9.04
C LEU A 207 -20.10 -17.24 -8.10
N THR A 208 -19.78 -18.41 -8.65
CA THR A 208 -19.25 -19.55 -7.89
C THR A 208 -17.73 -19.50 -7.91
N GLY A 209 -17.10 -19.28 -6.75
CA GLY A 209 -15.65 -19.27 -6.61
C GLY A 209 -15.15 -20.48 -5.83
N GLN A 210 -14.03 -21.06 -6.27
CA GLN A 210 -13.36 -22.16 -5.58
C GLN A 210 -12.64 -21.65 -4.34
N ILE A 211 -12.71 -22.41 -3.24
CA ILE A 211 -11.99 -22.10 -2.01
C ILE A 211 -10.55 -22.59 -2.14
N GLN A 212 -9.60 -21.69 -1.97
CA GLN A 212 -8.16 -21.96 -1.98
C GLN A 212 -7.54 -21.27 -0.77
N ASP A 213 -6.77 -22.01 0.03
CA ASP A 213 -6.15 -21.51 1.27
C ASP A 213 -7.15 -20.80 2.22
N GLY A 214 -8.42 -21.26 2.22
CA GLY A 214 -9.49 -20.68 3.04
C GLY A 214 -10.13 -19.41 2.48
N PHE A 215 -9.80 -19.01 1.27
CA PHE A 215 -10.33 -17.83 0.61
C PHE A 215 -10.99 -18.18 -0.71
N VAL A 216 -11.92 -17.32 -1.12
CA VAL A 216 -12.29 -17.18 -2.53
C VAL A 216 -11.69 -15.89 -3.07
N LYS A 217 -10.89 -16.02 -4.12
CA LYS A 217 -10.25 -14.89 -4.79
C LYS A 217 -11.25 -14.21 -5.71
N LEU A 218 -11.45 -12.92 -5.50
CA LEU A 218 -12.25 -12.05 -6.35
C LEU A 218 -11.32 -11.04 -7.00
N VAL A 219 -11.31 -10.99 -8.32
CA VAL A 219 -10.56 -10.00 -9.09
C VAL A 219 -11.55 -8.94 -9.59
N MET A 220 -11.31 -7.70 -9.20
CA MET A 220 -12.01 -6.53 -9.75
C MET A 220 -11.15 -5.94 -10.85
N GLU A 221 -11.61 -6.04 -12.10
CA GLU A 221 -10.97 -5.40 -13.23
C GLU A 221 -11.08 -3.87 -13.13
N CYS A 222 -10.01 -3.20 -13.52
CA CYS A 222 -9.85 -1.76 -13.48
C CYS A 222 -9.71 -1.27 -14.93
N PRO A 223 -10.61 -0.38 -15.41
CA PRO A 223 -10.47 0.21 -16.72
C PRO A 223 -9.11 0.90 -16.87
N ASN A 224 -8.53 0.93 -18.07
CA ASN A 224 -7.28 1.65 -18.26
C ASN A 224 -7.49 3.15 -18.06
N TYR A 225 -6.53 3.80 -17.41
CA TYR A 225 -6.48 5.25 -17.19
C TYR A 225 -5.03 5.71 -17.26
N VAL A 226 -4.81 7.02 -17.35
CA VAL A 226 -3.46 7.59 -17.26
C VAL A 226 -3.28 8.24 -15.90
N LEU A 227 -2.08 8.12 -15.35
CA LEU A 227 -1.77 8.71 -14.06
C LEU A 227 -0.38 9.33 -14.01
N TRP A 228 -0.26 10.29 -13.10
CA TRP A 228 0.98 10.75 -12.52
C TRP A 228 0.91 10.56 -11.01
N CYS A 229 2.00 10.08 -10.41
CA CYS A 229 2.07 9.81 -8.97
C CYS A 229 3.30 10.43 -8.31
N ALA A 230 3.13 10.80 -7.04
CA ALA A 230 4.16 11.26 -6.12
C ALA A 230 3.87 10.71 -4.72
N CYS A 231 4.76 10.99 -3.78
CA CYS A 231 4.59 10.63 -2.36
C CYS A 231 4.11 11.85 -1.57
N ARG A 232 3.36 11.65 -0.49
CA ARG A 232 2.82 12.74 0.34
C ARG A 232 3.85 13.41 1.24
N ASP A 233 5.06 12.86 1.34
CA ASP A 233 6.11 13.34 2.22
C ASP A 233 7.48 12.78 1.77
N ILE A 234 8.54 13.26 2.39
CA ILE A 234 9.87 12.66 2.38
C ILE A 234 9.82 11.32 3.13
N ASP A 235 10.27 10.26 2.46
CA ASP A 235 10.71 9.03 3.11
C ASP A 235 12.08 8.66 2.53
N ARG A 236 13.06 8.50 3.42
CA ARG A 236 14.47 8.36 3.06
C ARG A 236 14.81 6.99 2.45
N ARG A 237 13.87 6.04 2.41
CA ARG A 237 14.00 4.78 1.67
C ARG A 237 13.64 4.91 0.20
N LEU A 238 12.74 5.84 -0.12
CA LEU A 238 12.13 5.91 -1.44
C LEU A 238 13.13 6.26 -2.57
N PRO A 239 14.17 7.06 -2.34
CA PRO A 239 15.21 7.23 -3.35
C PRO A 239 15.88 5.92 -3.76
N ASP A 240 16.19 5.02 -2.82
CA ASP A 240 16.75 3.71 -3.14
C ASP A 240 15.73 2.80 -3.85
N ASP A 241 14.47 2.77 -3.37
CA ASP A 241 13.39 1.98 -3.97
C ASP A 241 13.06 2.37 -5.43
N PHE A 242 13.18 3.66 -5.75
CA PHE A 242 12.93 4.21 -7.08
C PHE A 242 14.21 4.42 -7.91
N ASN A 243 15.38 4.05 -7.37
CA ASN A 243 16.69 4.34 -7.97
C ASN A 243 16.81 5.83 -8.39
N ALA A 244 16.41 6.74 -7.50
CA ALA A 244 16.36 8.17 -7.73
C ALA A 244 17.62 8.87 -7.17
N ASP A 245 18.12 9.84 -7.92
CA ASP A 245 19.24 10.72 -7.52
C ASP A 245 18.79 12.17 -7.27
N ALA A 246 17.50 12.42 -7.39
CA ALA A 246 16.86 13.69 -7.14
C ALA A 246 15.40 13.52 -6.68
N ALA A 247 14.87 14.57 -6.07
CA ALA A 247 13.47 14.67 -5.69
C ALA A 247 12.92 16.08 -5.98
N LEU A 248 11.71 16.15 -6.53
CA LEU A 248 10.97 17.39 -6.71
C LEU A 248 9.94 17.53 -5.58
N ILE A 249 10.12 18.51 -4.71
CA ILE A 249 9.18 18.84 -3.63
C ILE A 249 8.23 19.91 -4.14
N VAL A 250 6.96 19.56 -4.33
CA VAL A 250 5.89 20.49 -4.72
C VAL A 250 5.17 20.97 -3.47
N ARG A 251 5.26 22.28 -3.18
CA ARG A 251 4.73 22.92 -1.97
C ARG A 251 3.27 23.36 -2.09
N HIS A 252 2.75 23.41 -3.32
CA HIS A 252 1.34 23.72 -3.60
C HIS A 252 0.75 22.61 -4.49
N PRO A 253 0.41 21.43 -3.92
CA PRO A 253 -0.15 20.31 -4.67
C PRO A 253 -1.39 20.67 -5.49
N ASP A 254 -2.26 21.53 -4.95
CA ASP A 254 -3.49 21.95 -5.65
C ASP A 254 -3.19 22.78 -6.90
N GLN A 255 -2.25 23.73 -6.82
CA GLN A 255 -1.82 24.50 -7.99
C GLN A 255 -1.14 23.62 -9.04
N PHE A 256 -0.38 22.61 -8.61
CA PHE A 256 0.18 21.62 -9.51
C PHE A 256 -0.92 20.80 -10.20
N ALA A 257 -1.92 20.33 -9.43
CA ALA A 257 -3.06 19.59 -9.95
C ALA A 257 -3.86 20.41 -10.97
N GLU A 258 -4.16 21.68 -10.68
CA GLU A 258 -4.86 22.58 -11.59
C GLU A 258 -4.13 22.75 -12.93
N ARG A 259 -2.80 22.97 -12.89
CA ARG A 259 -1.99 23.11 -14.11
C ARG A 259 -1.94 21.80 -14.91
N PHE A 260 -1.78 20.68 -14.21
CA PHE A 260 -1.80 19.35 -14.81
C PHE A 260 -3.14 19.08 -15.51
N ILE A 261 -4.26 19.31 -14.82
CA ILE A 261 -5.60 19.09 -15.36
C ILE A 261 -5.82 19.93 -16.62
N LYS A 262 -5.50 21.22 -16.58
CA LYS A 262 -5.60 22.11 -17.75
C LYS A 262 -4.79 21.59 -18.94
N ALA A 263 -3.58 21.11 -18.70
CA ALA A 263 -2.73 20.57 -19.76
C ALA A 263 -3.29 19.26 -20.34
N VAL A 264 -3.80 18.36 -19.48
CA VAL A 264 -4.44 17.11 -19.93
C VAL A 264 -5.71 17.36 -20.74
N GLU A 265 -6.50 18.36 -20.38
CA GLU A 265 -7.69 18.78 -21.13
C GLU A 265 -7.37 19.33 -22.54
N THR A 266 -6.12 19.71 -22.80
CA THR A 266 -5.68 20.04 -24.17
C THR A 266 -5.41 18.80 -25.04
N VAL A 267 -5.14 17.65 -24.39
CA VAL A 267 -4.88 16.36 -25.04
C VAL A 267 -6.20 15.61 -25.28
N TRP A 268 -7.08 15.58 -24.27
CA TRP A 268 -8.39 14.93 -24.37
C TRP A 268 -9.52 15.91 -24.08
N GLN A 269 -10.46 16.00 -25.02
CA GLN A 269 -11.59 16.94 -24.94
C GLN A 269 -12.63 16.55 -23.89
N SER A 270 -12.65 15.29 -23.45
CA SER A 270 -13.57 14.82 -22.43
C SER A 270 -12.97 13.72 -21.56
N GLY A 271 -13.29 13.76 -20.27
CA GLY A 271 -12.85 12.76 -19.32
C GLY A 271 -13.17 13.19 -17.89
N LYS A 272 -12.82 12.34 -16.93
CA LYS A 272 -12.90 12.65 -15.51
C LYS A 272 -11.51 12.74 -14.93
N THR A 273 -11.31 13.67 -14.02
CA THR A 273 -10.09 13.79 -13.23
C THR A 273 -10.35 13.33 -11.81
N TRP A 274 -9.33 12.76 -11.20
CA TRP A 274 -9.27 12.58 -9.75
C TRP A 274 -7.86 12.88 -9.30
N PHE A 275 -7.70 13.58 -8.19
CA PHE A 275 -6.40 13.74 -7.57
C PHE A 275 -6.53 13.64 -6.06
N GLY A 276 -5.48 13.14 -5.41
CA GLY A 276 -5.51 12.98 -3.97
C GLY A 276 -4.65 11.85 -3.44
N PRO A 277 -4.67 11.66 -2.12
CA PRO A 277 -4.03 10.53 -1.47
C PRO A 277 -4.71 9.22 -1.89
N VAL A 278 -3.89 8.20 -2.15
CA VAL A 278 -4.37 6.84 -2.42
C VAL A 278 -4.94 6.22 -1.16
N THR A 279 -6.06 5.53 -1.30
CA THR A 279 -6.62 4.70 -0.23
C THR A 279 -6.05 3.29 -0.32
N TYR A 280 -5.50 2.77 0.76
CA TYR A 280 -4.92 1.43 0.77
C TYR A 280 -5.94 0.41 1.25
N TYR A 281 -6.09 -0.70 0.51
CA TYR A 281 -7.00 -1.77 0.87
C TYR A 281 -6.25 -3.02 1.32
N ASP A 282 -6.82 -3.69 2.32
CA ASP A 282 -6.46 -5.07 2.67
C ASP A 282 -7.27 -6.04 1.81
N PRO A 283 -6.63 -6.97 1.07
CA PRO A 283 -7.33 -8.02 0.32
C PRO A 283 -8.34 -8.81 1.15
N CYS A 284 -8.08 -9.03 2.44
CA CYS A 284 -8.99 -9.78 3.30
C CYS A 284 -10.17 -8.94 3.82
N SER A 285 -10.18 -7.63 3.58
CA SER A 285 -11.25 -6.73 4.03
C SER A 285 -12.29 -6.52 2.92
N ARG A 286 -13.56 -6.50 3.33
CA ARG A 286 -14.68 -6.18 2.44
C ARG A 286 -14.94 -4.68 2.31
N ALA A 287 -14.25 -3.84 3.09
CA ALA A 287 -14.52 -2.41 3.19
C ALA A 287 -14.44 -1.68 1.84
N HIS A 288 -13.60 -2.16 0.92
CA HIS A 288 -13.35 -1.50 -0.36
C HIS A 288 -13.93 -2.24 -1.58
N LEU A 289 -14.76 -3.27 -1.39
CA LEU A 289 -15.39 -4.03 -2.49
C LEU A 289 -16.40 -3.23 -3.34
N GLN A 290 -16.77 -2.03 -2.88
CA GLN A 290 -17.64 -1.10 -3.58
C GLN A 290 -16.91 0.21 -3.93
N THR A 291 -15.65 0.34 -3.55
CA THR A 291 -14.82 1.49 -3.93
C THR A 291 -14.39 1.32 -5.39
N ARG A 292 -14.24 2.45 -6.09
CA ARG A 292 -13.66 2.49 -7.43
C ARG A 292 -12.25 1.88 -7.42
N PRO A 293 -11.98 0.79 -8.17
CA PRO A 293 -10.70 0.08 -8.11
C PRO A 293 -9.50 0.97 -8.48
N GLU A 294 -9.70 1.96 -9.34
CA GLU A 294 -8.68 2.91 -9.80
C GLU A 294 -8.14 3.80 -8.67
N LEU A 295 -8.93 3.96 -7.60
CA LEU A 295 -8.65 4.89 -6.49
C LEU A 295 -8.08 4.21 -5.24
N ILE A 296 -8.01 2.88 -5.26
CA ILE A 296 -7.44 2.08 -4.18
C ILE A 296 -6.15 1.42 -4.63
N LYS A 297 -5.25 1.12 -3.69
CA LYS A 297 -4.01 0.37 -3.95
C LYS A 297 -3.81 -0.70 -2.89
N HIS A 298 -3.16 -1.78 -3.27
CA HIS A 298 -2.86 -2.86 -2.34
C HIS A 298 -2.01 -2.34 -1.16
N PHE A 299 -2.34 -2.74 0.06
CA PHE A 299 -1.68 -2.22 1.26
C PHE A 299 -0.16 -2.47 1.29
N SER A 300 0.37 -3.44 0.55
CA SER A 300 1.83 -3.67 0.44
C SER A 300 2.62 -2.44 -0.05
N PHE A 301 1.95 -1.49 -0.71
CA PHE A 301 2.55 -0.24 -1.18
C PHE A 301 2.27 0.94 -0.25
N ALA A 302 1.67 0.70 0.92
CA ALA A 302 1.22 1.78 1.78
C ALA A 302 2.37 2.66 2.26
N TYR A 303 3.54 2.07 2.53
CA TYR A 303 4.76 2.78 2.91
C TYR A 303 5.16 3.93 1.96
N GLN A 304 4.76 3.87 0.68
CA GLN A 304 5.02 4.90 -0.33
C GLN A 304 4.20 6.18 -0.13
N ARG A 305 3.07 6.09 0.62
CA ARG A 305 2.15 7.19 0.89
C ARG A 305 1.80 7.96 -0.38
N GLU A 306 1.31 7.25 -1.37
CA GLU A 306 1.12 7.74 -2.71
C GLU A 306 0.02 8.80 -2.77
N TRP A 307 0.26 9.79 -3.61
CA TRP A 307 -0.67 10.81 -4.05
C TRP A 307 -0.68 10.78 -5.58
N ARG A 308 -1.86 10.75 -6.19
CA ARG A 308 -2.01 10.62 -7.64
C ARG A 308 -2.78 11.78 -8.23
N ILE A 309 -2.55 12.00 -9.51
CA ILE A 309 -3.51 12.60 -10.43
C ILE A 309 -3.82 11.54 -11.48
N CYS A 310 -5.09 11.15 -11.57
CA CYS A 310 -5.61 10.20 -12.52
C CYS A 310 -6.52 10.93 -13.51
N PHE A 311 -6.39 10.60 -14.79
CA PHE A 311 -7.32 11.03 -15.82
C PHE A 311 -7.96 9.80 -16.49
N PHE A 312 -9.29 9.83 -16.57
CA PHE A 312 -10.13 8.81 -17.14
C PHE A 312 -10.72 9.37 -18.44
N PRO A 313 -10.05 9.21 -19.59
CA PRO A 313 -10.58 9.68 -20.87
C PRO A 313 -11.89 8.95 -21.19
N SER A 314 -12.83 9.65 -21.83
CA SER A 314 -14.06 9.01 -22.33
C SER A 314 -13.82 8.28 -23.66
N GLU A 315 -12.73 8.62 -24.35
CA GLU A 315 -12.26 8.01 -25.58
C GLU A 315 -11.31 6.84 -25.25
N ASN A 316 -11.36 5.76 -26.04
CA ASN A 316 -10.53 4.57 -25.80
C ASN A 316 -9.08 4.70 -26.30
N ASP A 317 -8.65 5.91 -26.67
CA ASP A 317 -7.33 6.16 -27.28
C ASP A 317 -6.26 6.49 -26.23
N ILE A 318 -6.14 5.65 -25.20
CA ILE A 318 -5.02 5.74 -24.24
C ILE A 318 -3.78 5.16 -24.92
N PRO A 319 -2.68 5.91 -25.05
CA PRO A 319 -1.42 5.37 -25.58
C PRO A 319 -0.95 4.17 -24.76
N GLU A 320 -0.30 3.18 -25.39
CA GLU A 320 0.30 2.06 -24.65
C GLU A 320 1.57 2.49 -23.91
N GLU A 321 2.28 3.47 -24.46
CA GLU A 321 3.51 3.99 -23.92
C GLU A 321 3.31 5.29 -23.14
N PRO A 322 4.14 5.55 -22.13
CA PRO A 322 4.13 6.83 -21.44
C PRO A 322 4.49 7.98 -22.36
N PHE A 323 3.87 9.13 -22.15
CA PHE A 323 4.06 10.35 -22.93
C PHE A 323 4.16 11.57 -22.01
N SER A 324 4.65 12.70 -22.52
CA SER A 324 4.82 13.93 -21.74
C SER A 324 3.77 14.98 -22.12
N ILE A 325 3.39 15.81 -21.16
CA ILE A 325 2.67 17.08 -21.37
C ILE A 325 3.48 18.21 -20.74
N GLU A 326 3.20 19.45 -21.14
CA GLU A 326 3.80 20.64 -20.54
C GLU A 326 2.79 21.37 -19.66
N ILE A 327 3.17 21.64 -18.41
CA ILE A 327 2.33 22.33 -17.42
C ILE A 327 2.92 23.70 -17.01
N GLY A 328 3.97 24.12 -17.71
CA GLY A 328 4.72 25.36 -17.47
C GLY A 328 5.67 25.30 -16.26
N ASP A 329 6.47 26.35 -16.12
CA ASP A 329 7.51 26.48 -15.09
C ASP A 329 6.97 26.28 -13.66
N LEU A 330 7.59 25.35 -12.93
CA LEU A 330 7.19 24.94 -11.59
C LEU A 330 8.01 25.59 -10.47
N ARG A 331 9.05 26.39 -10.77
CA ARG A 331 9.95 26.98 -9.76
C ARG A 331 9.24 27.83 -8.71
N VAL A 332 8.05 28.36 -9.04
CA VAL A 332 7.21 29.12 -8.11
C VAL A 332 6.45 28.25 -7.10
N ILE A 333 6.23 26.97 -7.39
CA ILE A 333 5.48 26.04 -6.53
C ILE A 333 6.27 24.80 -6.10
N ALA A 334 7.47 24.61 -6.62
CA ALA A 334 8.27 23.41 -6.39
C ALA A 334 9.77 23.72 -6.24
N GLN A 335 10.45 22.81 -5.57
CA GLN A 335 11.89 22.86 -5.33
C GLN A 335 12.52 21.53 -5.73
N LEU A 336 13.60 21.59 -6.51
CA LEU A 336 14.39 20.42 -6.85
C LEU A 336 15.50 20.22 -5.81
N VAL A 337 15.55 19.01 -5.24
CA VAL A 337 16.59 18.53 -4.33
C VAL A 337 17.40 17.48 -5.08
N LYS A 338 18.73 17.58 -5.01
CA LYS A 338 19.65 16.73 -5.78
C LYS A 338 20.66 16.11 -4.82
N LEU A 339 21.12 14.89 -5.12
CA LEU A 339 22.26 14.33 -4.41
C LEU A 339 23.49 15.26 -4.55
N PRO A 340 24.27 15.47 -3.47
CA PRO A 340 25.56 16.12 -3.54
C PRO A 340 26.45 15.43 -4.58
N GLN A 341 27.21 16.21 -5.35
CA GLN A 341 28.23 15.68 -6.26
C GLN A 341 29.48 15.26 -5.51
#